data_AF-A0A225STB6-F1
#
_entry.id   AF-A0A225STB6-F1
#
_cell.length_a   1.000
_cell.length_b   1.000
_cell.length_c   1.000
_cell.angle_alpha   90.00
_cell.angle_beta   90.00
_cell.angle_gamma   90.00
#
_symmetry.space_group_name_H-M   'P 1'
#
loop_
_entity.id
_entity.type
_entity.pdbx_description
1 polymer ?
#
loop_
_entity_poly.entity_id
_entity_poly.type
_entity_poly.pdbx_seq_one_letter_code
_entity_poly.pdbx_strand_id
1 'polypeptide(L)'
;MIIGDTATFAFWYDIHSETNGFCFGPFNIFINGKTVLRSTEDSFTLNMIAADLDRSFDGWQTVTQVASGYDTRELFVTAMQSRGYFPATDPEFPSVWWRDDGGKRGQLTDLYIDIVDERRSPPFGLELSMYSDIGDAGWHFFLFQSQGTEILIYSKDRGKNVFSAVMNEGEIENVIQKYSKAMKQIFL
;
A
#
# COMPACT_ATOMS: atom_id res chain seq x y z
N MET A 1 14.25 -11.94 -10.49
CA MET A 1 14.86 -10.64 -10.84
C MET A 1 14.81 -9.69 -9.64
N ILE A 2 15.79 -8.78 -9.48
CA ILE A 2 15.79 -7.71 -8.46
C ILE A 2 15.83 -6.35 -9.16
N ILE A 3 15.02 -5.40 -8.71
CA ILE A 3 15.06 -3.99 -9.12
C ILE A 3 15.16 -3.12 -7.86
N GLY A 4 16.19 -2.27 -7.81
CA GLY A 4 16.52 -1.45 -6.64
C GLY A 4 17.72 -1.98 -5.86
N ASP A 5 17.88 -1.52 -4.62
CA ASP A 5 18.90 -1.98 -3.68
C ASP A 5 18.20 -2.54 -2.43
N THR A 6 18.46 -3.81 -2.11
CA THR A 6 17.81 -4.46 -0.96
C THR A 6 18.23 -3.84 0.37
N ALA A 7 19.36 -3.13 0.42
CA ALA A 7 19.80 -2.37 1.59
C ALA A 7 18.93 -1.14 1.87
N THR A 8 18.22 -0.62 0.86
CA THR A 8 17.36 0.56 0.99
C THR A 8 15.92 0.23 0.54
N PHE A 9 15.63 0.25 -0.77
CA PHE A 9 14.35 -0.14 -1.36
C PHE A 9 14.56 -1.04 -2.58
N ALA A 10 13.89 -2.19 -2.59
CA ALA A 10 13.88 -3.04 -3.78
C ALA A 10 12.62 -3.88 -3.92
N PHE A 11 12.33 -4.23 -5.17
CA PHE A 11 11.44 -5.33 -5.51
C PHE A 11 12.25 -6.54 -5.96
N TRP A 12 11.85 -7.72 -5.50
CA TRP A 12 12.22 -8.98 -6.14
C TRP A 12 10.96 -9.62 -6.68
N TYR A 13 11.03 -10.12 -7.90
CA TYR A 13 9.94 -10.85 -8.53
C TYR A 13 10.50 -11.92 -9.44
N ASP A 14 9.71 -12.93 -9.76
CA ASP A 14 10.06 -13.89 -10.81
C ASP A 14 8.83 -14.23 -11.64
N ILE A 15 9.02 -14.50 -12.93
CA ILE A 15 7.92 -14.85 -13.82
C ILE A 15 7.88 -16.36 -13.92
N HIS A 16 6.88 -16.97 -13.30
CA HIS A 16 6.66 -18.41 -13.33
C HIS A 16 5.83 -18.83 -14.55
N SER A 17 4.87 -18.00 -14.95
CA SER A 17 4.01 -18.27 -16.11
C SER A 17 3.45 -17.00 -16.74
N GLU A 18 3.08 -17.14 -18.02
CA GLU A 18 2.46 -16.09 -18.82
C GLU A 18 1.20 -16.66 -19.48
N THR A 19 0.07 -15.97 -19.35
CA THR A 19 -1.20 -16.43 -19.97
C THR A 19 -2.11 -15.24 -20.23
N ASN A 20 -2.71 -15.17 -21.42
CA ASN A 20 -3.70 -14.15 -21.81
C ASN A 20 -3.25 -12.69 -21.57
N GLY A 21 -1.96 -12.38 -21.76
CA GLY A 21 -1.44 -11.03 -21.52
C GLY A 21 -1.17 -10.69 -20.06
N PHE A 22 -1.11 -11.69 -19.17
CA PHE A 22 -0.75 -11.54 -17.78
C PHE A 22 0.53 -12.31 -17.44
N CYS A 23 1.34 -11.74 -16.56
CA CYS A 23 2.54 -12.36 -16.01
C CYS A 23 2.29 -12.73 -14.55
N PHE A 24 2.55 -13.99 -14.20
CA PHE A 24 2.29 -14.51 -12.87
C PHE A 24 3.59 -14.96 -12.21
N GLY A 25 3.68 -14.70 -10.91
CA GLY A 25 4.73 -15.25 -10.08
C GLY A 25 4.90 -14.51 -8.77
N PRO A 26 5.94 -14.82 -8.00
CA PRO A 26 6.14 -14.23 -6.70
C PRO A 26 6.56 -12.77 -6.81
N PHE A 27 6.20 -11.99 -5.80
CA PHE A 27 6.56 -10.58 -5.65
C PHE A 27 6.90 -10.31 -4.19
N ASN A 28 8.07 -9.72 -3.96
CA ASN A 28 8.61 -9.40 -2.64
C ASN A 28 9.07 -7.95 -2.58
N ILE A 29 8.89 -7.33 -1.42
CA ILE A 29 9.33 -5.96 -1.14
C ILE A 29 10.42 -5.98 -0.07
N PHE A 30 11.53 -5.32 -0.34
CA PHE A 30 12.64 -5.13 0.59
C PHE A 30 12.71 -3.68 1.01
N ILE A 31 12.81 -3.47 2.33
CA ILE A 31 12.97 -2.14 2.92
C ILE A 31 14.05 -2.25 4.01
N ASN A 32 15.11 -1.45 3.91
CA ASN A 32 16.22 -1.39 4.87
C ASN A 32 16.82 -2.78 5.20
N GLY A 33 17.10 -3.59 4.18
CA GLY A 33 17.67 -4.93 4.32
C GLY A 33 16.69 -6.01 4.81
N LYS A 34 15.42 -5.66 5.07
CA LYS A 34 14.40 -6.60 5.54
C LYS A 34 13.41 -6.93 4.43
N THR A 35 13.04 -8.19 4.32
CA THR A 35 11.89 -8.60 3.49
C THR A 35 10.61 -8.25 4.24
N VAL A 36 9.90 -7.23 3.76
CA VAL A 36 8.65 -6.72 4.35
C VAL A 36 7.47 -7.51 3.84
N LEU A 37 7.37 -7.64 2.52
CA LEU A 37 6.39 -8.51 1.88
C LEU A 37 7.14 -9.69 1.28
N ARG A 38 6.72 -10.90 1.69
CA ARG A 38 7.21 -12.16 1.14
C ARG A 38 6.02 -12.98 0.69
N SER A 39 5.93 -13.23 -0.61
CA SER A 39 5.14 -14.36 -1.10
C SER A 39 6.01 -15.24 -1.97
N THR A 40 6.25 -16.46 -1.48
CA THR A 40 7.01 -17.49 -2.18
C THR A 40 6.12 -18.56 -2.80
N GLU A 41 4.83 -18.58 -2.46
CA GLU A 41 3.86 -19.59 -2.92
C GLU A 41 2.67 -18.98 -3.68
N ASP A 42 2.40 -17.68 -3.55
CA ASP A 42 1.31 -17.03 -4.28
C ASP A 42 1.81 -16.48 -5.63
N SER A 43 1.00 -16.72 -6.65
CA SER A 43 1.20 -16.18 -7.99
C SER A 43 0.49 -14.84 -8.10
N PHE A 44 1.20 -13.75 -7.80
CA PHE A 44 0.68 -12.41 -8.06
C PHE A 44 0.64 -12.13 -9.56
N THR A 45 -0.34 -11.30 -9.96
CA THR A 45 -0.39 -10.75 -11.31
C THR A 45 0.57 -9.58 -11.42
N LEU A 46 1.83 -9.84 -11.78
CA LEU A 46 2.95 -8.90 -11.71
C LEU A 46 2.73 -7.63 -12.54
N ASN A 47 2.15 -7.76 -13.72
CA ASN A 47 1.85 -6.63 -14.59
C ASN A 47 0.66 -5.78 -14.09
N MET A 48 -0.24 -6.33 -13.27
CA MET A 48 -1.26 -5.55 -12.57
C MET A 48 -0.65 -4.75 -11.42
N ILE A 49 0.29 -5.34 -10.66
CA ILE A 49 1.07 -4.61 -9.64
C ILE A 49 1.76 -3.40 -10.28
N ALA A 50 2.43 -3.58 -11.42
CA ALA A 50 3.07 -2.48 -12.14
C ALA A 50 2.07 -1.40 -12.58
N ALA A 51 0.91 -1.78 -13.10
CA ALA A 51 -0.11 -0.85 -13.56
C ALA A 51 -0.75 -0.03 -12.42
N ASP A 52 -0.94 -0.62 -11.24
CA ASP A 52 -1.42 0.09 -10.05
C ASP A 52 -0.36 1.02 -9.46
N LEU A 53 0.90 0.57 -9.43
CA LEU A 53 2.03 1.40 -8.98
C LEU A 53 2.24 2.61 -9.88
N ASP A 54 2.17 2.47 -11.21
CA ASP A 54 2.23 3.60 -12.14
C ASP A 54 1.11 4.62 -11.86
N ARG A 55 -0.12 4.12 -11.69
CA ARG A 55 -1.29 4.96 -11.39
C ARG A 55 -1.17 5.74 -10.07
N SER A 56 -0.36 5.25 -9.14
CA SER A 56 -0.08 5.96 -7.89
C SER A 56 0.58 7.32 -8.16
N PHE A 57 1.37 7.46 -9.23
CA PHE A 57 2.11 8.68 -9.59
C PHE A 57 1.47 9.52 -10.72
N ASP A 58 0.33 9.12 -11.29
CA ASP A 58 -0.34 9.79 -12.43
C ASP A 58 -1.00 11.15 -12.09
N GLY A 59 -0.65 11.77 -10.95
CA GLY A 59 -0.86 13.21 -10.70
C GLY A 59 -2.13 13.60 -9.95
N TRP A 60 -2.92 12.65 -9.44
CA TRP A 60 -4.09 12.95 -8.59
C TRP A 60 -3.74 13.01 -7.10
N GLN A 61 -2.61 12.42 -6.72
CA GLN A 61 -2.07 12.39 -5.37
C GLN A 61 -0.69 13.04 -5.40
N THR A 62 -0.38 13.85 -4.40
CA THR A 62 0.95 14.44 -4.24
C THR A 62 1.62 13.85 -3.01
N VAL A 63 2.94 13.69 -3.09
CA VAL A 63 3.72 13.33 -1.90
C VAL A 63 3.57 14.48 -0.90
N THR A 64 2.93 14.17 0.24
CA THR A 64 2.56 15.20 1.21
C THR A 64 3.78 15.57 2.06
N GLN A 65 4.04 16.87 2.15
CA GLN A 65 5.09 17.42 3.02
C GLN A 65 4.63 17.42 4.48
N VAL A 66 5.46 16.88 5.37
CA VAL A 66 5.18 16.78 6.81
C VAL A 66 6.28 17.42 7.65
N ALA A 67 5.89 17.92 8.82
CA ALA A 67 6.82 18.56 9.75
C ALA A 67 7.89 17.59 10.27
N SER A 68 9.04 18.13 10.67
CA SER A 68 10.07 17.35 11.35
C SER A 68 9.59 16.90 12.73
N GLY A 69 9.84 15.64 13.10
CA GLY A 69 9.36 15.06 14.36
C GLY A 69 7.93 14.54 14.31
N TYR A 70 7.44 14.20 13.10
CA TYR A 70 6.13 13.59 12.90
C TYR A 70 5.92 12.31 13.73
N ASP A 71 4.68 12.09 14.17
CA ASP A 71 4.28 10.80 14.70
C ASP A 71 3.93 9.85 13.53
N THR A 72 4.72 8.78 13.39
CA THR A 72 4.58 7.83 12.29
C THR A 72 3.21 7.14 12.28
N ARG A 73 2.67 6.84 13.48
CA ARG A 73 1.37 6.17 13.62
C ARG A 73 0.23 7.12 13.31
N GLU A 74 0.32 8.37 13.76
CA GLU A 74 -0.68 9.41 13.45
C GLU A 74 -0.78 9.66 11.95
N LEU A 75 0.36 9.80 11.26
CA LEU A 75 0.39 9.96 9.80
C LEU A 75 -0.25 8.78 9.08
N PHE A 76 0.09 7.55 9.49
CA PHE A 76 -0.49 6.33 8.90
C PHE A 76 -2.02 6.28 9.11
N VAL A 77 -2.49 6.52 10.33
CA VAL A 77 -3.93 6.51 10.65
C VAL A 77 -4.68 7.57 9.86
N THR A 78 -4.13 8.78 9.76
CA THR A 78 -4.73 9.87 8.99
C THR A 78 -4.81 9.52 7.50
N ALA A 79 -3.74 8.94 6.93
CA ALA A 79 -3.72 8.50 5.54
C ALA A 79 -4.75 7.40 5.25
N MET A 80 -4.91 6.44 6.17
CA MET A 80 -5.94 5.40 6.10
C MET A 80 -7.34 6.02 6.11
N GLN A 81 -7.64 6.87 7.10
CA GLN A 81 -8.96 7.49 7.27
C GLN A 81 -9.35 8.37 6.07
N SER A 82 -8.40 9.14 5.53
CA SER A 82 -8.65 10.00 4.36
C SER A 82 -9.07 9.22 3.10
N ARG A 83 -8.79 7.91 3.05
CA ARG A 83 -9.16 7.01 1.95
C ARG A 83 -10.36 6.13 2.27
N GLY A 84 -10.97 6.31 3.44
CA GLY A 84 -12.06 5.45 3.91
C GLY A 84 -11.61 4.07 4.36
N TYR A 85 -10.31 3.86 4.61
CA TYR A 85 -9.82 2.65 5.24
C TYR A 85 -10.01 2.70 6.76
N PHE A 86 -10.09 1.52 7.37
CA PHE A 86 -10.38 1.34 8.80
C PHE A 86 -9.08 1.08 9.56
N PRO A 87 -8.46 2.10 10.19
CA PRO A 87 -7.33 1.90 11.07
C PRO A 87 -7.71 1.08 12.31
N ALA A 88 -6.72 0.49 12.98
CA ALA A 88 -6.90 -0.28 14.21
C ALA A 88 -7.36 0.56 15.41
N THR A 89 -7.36 1.89 15.28
CA THR A 89 -7.97 2.81 16.26
C THR A 89 -9.49 2.82 16.17
N ASP A 90 -10.06 2.35 15.05
CA ASP A 90 -11.51 2.23 14.91
C ASP A 90 -12.05 1.01 15.66
N PRO A 91 -13.32 1.05 16.08
CA PRO A 91 -13.96 -0.09 16.73
C PRO A 91 -13.86 -1.36 15.87
N GLU A 92 -13.30 -2.44 16.44
CA GLU A 92 -13.41 -3.76 15.83
C GLU A 92 -14.80 -4.32 16.14
N PHE A 93 -15.66 -4.43 15.12
CA PHE A 93 -16.95 -5.07 15.27
C PHE A 93 -16.80 -6.59 15.42
N PRO A 94 -17.39 -7.22 16.45
CA PRO A 94 -17.32 -8.66 16.64
C PRO A 94 -17.76 -9.42 15.39
N SER A 95 -17.01 -10.47 15.02
CA SER A 95 -17.29 -11.29 13.83
C SER A 95 -18.72 -11.88 13.81
N VAL A 96 -19.27 -12.13 15.00
CA VAL A 96 -20.65 -12.60 15.20
C VAL A 96 -21.72 -11.60 14.73
N TRP A 97 -21.43 -10.30 14.73
CA TRP A 97 -22.39 -9.27 14.28
C TRP A 97 -22.58 -9.27 12.77
N TRP A 98 -21.60 -9.77 12.02
CA TRP A 98 -21.71 -9.96 10.56
C TRP A 98 -22.58 -11.15 10.16
N ARG A 99 -22.89 -12.03 11.11
CA ARG A 99 -23.71 -13.25 10.91
C ARG A 99 -25.15 -13.10 11.43
N ASP A 100 -25.45 -12.02 12.13
CA ASP A 100 -26.77 -11.77 12.71
C ASP A 100 -27.69 -11.12 11.66
N ASP A 101 -28.71 -11.87 11.23
CA ASP A 101 -29.73 -11.54 10.24
C ASP A 101 -30.88 -10.70 10.83
N GLY A 102 -30.88 -10.46 12.15
CA GLY A 102 -31.88 -9.66 12.87
C GLY A 102 -31.81 -8.14 12.68
N GLY A 103 -31.37 -7.64 11.51
CA GLY A 103 -31.29 -6.20 11.19
C GLY A 103 -30.05 -5.47 11.71
N LYS A 104 -29.23 -6.12 12.55
CA LYS A 104 -27.96 -5.54 13.04
C LYS A 104 -26.92 -5.34 11.95
N ARG A 105 -26.92 -6.20 10.91
CA ARG A 105 -26.06 -6.00 9.74
C ARG A 105 -26.36 -4.67 9.02
N GLY A 106 -27.63 -4.25 8.94
CA GLY A 106 -28.01 -2.96 8.34
C GLY A 106 -27.48 -1.78 9.15
N GLN A 107 -27.73 -1.79 10.47
CA GLN A 107 -27.22 -0.76 11.38
C GLN A 107 -25.68 -0.69 11.40
N LEU A 108 -25.01 -1.83 11.22
CA LEU A 108 -23.55 -1.89 11.12
C LEU A 108 -23.02 -1.23 9.84
N THR A 109 -23.71 -1.49 8.72
CA THR A 109 -23.39 -0.87 7.42
C THR A 109 -23.65 0.64 7.47
N ASP A 110 -24.77 1.06 8.06
CA ASP A 110 -25.10 2.49 8.21
C ASP A 110 -24.06 3.20 9.06
N LEU A 111 -23.66 2.63 10.20
CA LEU A 111 -22.60 3.18 11.04
C LEU A 111 -21.24 3.25 10.32
N TYR A 112 -20.94 2.28 9.46
CA TYR A 112 -19.72 2.27 8.65
C TYR A 112 -19.75 3.38 7.60
N ILE A 113 -20.90 3.57 6.95
CA ILE A 113 -21.11 4.66 5.99
C ILE A 113 -20.98 6.01 6.68
N ASP A 114 -21.63 6.19 7.85
CA ASP A 114 -21.55 7.43 8.62
C ASP A 114 -20.10 7.77 9.02
N ILE A 115 -19.35 6.78 9.51
CA ILE A 115 -17.92 6.96 9.85
C ILE A 115 -17.09 7.36 8.62
N VAL A 116 -17.33 6.74 7.46
CA VAL A 116 -16.61 7.04 6.23
C VAL A 116 -16.98 8.42 5.69
N ASP A 117 -18.26 8.77 5.70
CA ASP A 117 -18.76 10.07 5.22
C ASP A 117 -18.30 11.22 6.11
N GLU A 118 -18.26 11.04 7.45
CA GLU A 118 -17.73 12.05 8.38
C GLU A 118 -16.24 12.32 8.18
N ARG A 119 -15.49 11.31 7.70
CA ARG A 119 -14.03 11.38 7.53
C ARG A 119 -13.60 11.69 6.11
N ARG A 120 -14.57 11.88 5.21
CA ARG A 120 -14.34 12.11 3.78
C ARG A 120 -13.53 13.39 3.60
N SER A 121 -12.25 13.20 3.40
CA SER A 121 -11.25 14.24 3.21
C SER A 121 -10.49 13.96 1.92
N PRO A 122 -9.87 14.98 1.30
CA PRO A 122 -8.92 14.72 0.22
C PRO A 122 -7.85 13.72 0.67
N PRO A 123 -7.40 12.79 -0.20
CA PRO A 123 -6.37 11.82 0.16
C PRO A 123 -5.14 12.49 0.76
N PHE A 124 -4.71 12.02 1.94
CA PHE A 124 -3.54 12.52 2.66
C PHE A 124 -2.35 11.57 2.48
N GLY A 125 -1.19 12.09 2.06
CA GLY A 125 -0.06 11.26 1.62
C GLY A 125 -0.27 10.65 0.24
N LEU A 126 0.78 10.04 -0.31
CA LEU A 126 0.71 9.25 -1.55
C LEU A 126 0.62 7.77 -1.17
N GLU A 127 -0.41 7.05 -1.59
CA GLU A 127 -0.43 5.59 -1.39
C GLU A 127 0.28 4.90 -2.55
N LEU A 128 1.18 3.97 -2.23
CA LEU A 128 1.72 3.04 -3.21
C LEU A 128 0.70 1.91 -3.39
N SER A 129 -0.33 2.18 -4.19
CA SER A 129 -1.37 1.20 -4.47
C SER A 129 -0.75 0.05 -5.26
N MET A 130 -0.80 -1.13 -4.67
CA MET A 130 -0.42 -2.37 -5.32
C MET A 130 -1.66 -3.24 -5.42
N TYR A 131 -1.75 -4.03 -6.48
CA TYR A 131 -2.78 -5.03 -6.78
C TYR A 131 -3.58 -5.48 -5.56
N SER A 132 -4.92 -5.50 -5.69
CA SER A 132 -5.88 -5.65 -4.59
C SER A 132 -5.49 -6.71 -3.58
N ASP A 133 -4.95 -7.85 -4.02
CA ASP A 133 -4.53 -8.95 -3.14
C ASP A 133 -3.51 -8.54 -2.06
N ILE A 134 -2.65 -7.56 -2.33
CA ILE A 134 -1.69 -7.01 -1.35
C ILE A 134 -2.43 -6.15 -0.32
N GLY A 135 -3.32 -5.26 -0.78
CA GLY A 135 -4.15 -4.42 0.09
C GLY A 135 -5.14 -5.24 0.93
N ASP A 136 -5.79 -6.21 0.32
CA ASP A 136 -6.75 -7.13 0.96
C ASP A 136 -6.06 -8.05 1.98
N ALA A 137 -4.77 -8.36 1.79
CA ALA A 137 -3.93 -9.01 2.80
C ALA A 137 -3.53 -8.08 3.97
N GLY A 138 -3.97 -6.82 3.94
CA GLY A 138 -3.84 -5.81 4.99
C GLY A 138 -2.65 -4.86 4.84
N TRP A 139 -1.86 -4.98 3.76
CA TRP A 139 -0.69 -4.13 3.57
C TRP A 139 -1.05 -2.78 2.96
N HIS A 140 -0.66 -1.71 3.64
CA HIS A 140 -0.71 -0.36 3.11
C HIS A 140 0.65 0.32 3.24
N PHE A 141 1.01 1.10 2.22
CA PHE A 141 2.28 1.80 2.09
C PHE A 141 2.00 3.25 1.66
N PHE A 142 2.39 4.21 2.49
CA PHE A 142 2.20 5.62 2.25
C PHE A 142 3.53 6.35 2.19
N LEU A 143 3.70 7.17 1.17
CA LEU A 143 4.87 8.00 0.94
C LEU A 143 4.59 9.45 1.34
N PHE A 144 5.51 10.01 2.11
CA PHE A 144 5.53 11.40 2.55
C PHE A 144 6.90 12.01 2.27
N GLN A 145 7.01 13.32 2.39
CA GLN A 145 8.28 14.04 2.34
C GLN A 145 8.50 14.84 3.61
N SER A 146 9.74 14.86 4.10
CA SER A 146 10.15 15.78 5.16
C SER A 146 11.61 16.15 5.00
N GLN A 147 11.92 17.44 5.13
CA GLN A 147 13.29 17.98 5.10
C GLN A 147 14.15 17.50 3.91
N GLY A 148 13.56 17.33 2.72
CA GLY A 148 14.29 16.87 1.53
C GLY A 148 14.57 15.36 1.49
N THR A 149 13.86 14.58 2.30
CA THR A 149 13.89 13.12 2.28
C THR A 149 12.49 12.55 2.06
N GLU A 150 12.42 11.35 1.51
CA GLU A 150 11.20 10.56 1.40
C GLU A 150 11.02 9.69 2.64
N ILE A 151 9.78 9.58 3.10
CA ILE A 151 9.41 8.75 4.24
C ILE A 151 8.35 7.76 3.77
N LEU A 152 8.73 6.49 3.75
CA LEU A 152 7.82 5.40 3.49
C LEU A 152 7.29 4.87 4.82
N ILE A 153 5.99 5.03 5.05
CA ILE A 153 5.29 4.52 6.23
C ILE A 153 4.42 3.35 5.82
N TYR A 154 4.50 2.22 6.52
CA TYR A 154 3.77 1.03 6.13
C TYR A 154 3.33 0.18 7.32
N SER A 155 2.27 -0.60 7.12
CA SER A 155 1.71 -1.51 8.11
C SER A 155 0.91 -2.61 7.43
N LYS A 156 0.90 -3.81 8.03
CA LYS A 156 0.05 -4.96 7.63
C LYS A 156 -1.24 -5.07 8.43
N ASP A 157 -1.28 -4.48 9.61
CA ASP A 157 -2.29 -4.77 10.63
C ASP A 157 -3.14 -3.55 10.97
N ARG A 158 -3.45 -2.75 9.94
CA ARG A 158 -4.27 -1.53 10.02
C ARG A 158 -3.69 -0.47 10.97
N GLY A 159 -2.38 -0.53 11.24
CA GLY A 159 -1.67 0.42 12.08
C GLY A 159 -1.59 0.03 13.55
N LYS A 160 -1.71 -1.27 13.89
CA LYS A 160 -1.30 -1.76 15.22
C LYS A 160 0.21 -1.69 15.36
N ASN A 161 0.94 -2.11 14.32
CA ASN A 161 2.38 -2.00 14.19
C ASN A 161 2.71 -1.18 12.93
N VAL A 162 3.15 0.06 13.12
CA VAL A 162 3.52 0.96 12.03
C VAL A 162 5.05 1.06 11.95
N PHE A 163 5.57 0.92 10.73
CA PHE A 163 6.99 1.03 10.44
C PHE A 163 7.24 2.25 9.55
N SER A 164 8.41 2.86 9.69
CA SER A 164 8.89 3.92 8.81
C SER A 164 10.28 3.61 8.26
N ALA A 165 10.53 4.06 7.04
CA ALA A 165 11.85 4.07 6.42
C ALA A 165 12.08 5.43 5.77
N VAL A 166 13.28 5.97 5.97
CA VAL A 166 13.71 7.23 5.34
C VAL A 166 14.60 6.90 4.15
N MET A 167 14.32 7.52 3.01
CA MET A 167 14.97 7.25 1.73
C MET A 167 15.35 8.54 1.03
N ASN A 168 16.23 8.43 0.04
CA ASN A 168 16.55 9.59 -0.79
C ASN A 168 15.34 9.99 -1.63
N GLU A 169 15.20 11.27 -1.91
CA GLU A 169 14.14 11.77 -2.80
C GLU A 169 14.20 11.10 -4.17
N GLY A 170 13.04 10.64 -4.66
CA GLY A 170 12.88 9.94 -5.93
C GLY A 170 13.36 8.49 -5.94
N GLU A 171 13.88 7.95 -4.84
CA GLU A 171 14.41 6.58 -4.81
C GLU A 171 13.29 5.56 -5.07
N ILE A 172 12.15 5.72 -4.40
CA ILE A 172 10.99 4.81 -4.53
C ILE A 172 10.40 4.91 -5.93
N GLU A 173 10.16 6.13 -6.42
CA GLU A 173 9.64 6.37 -7.77
C GLU A 173 10.53 5.74 -8.83
N ASN A 174 11.86 5.90 -8.72
CA ASN A 174 12.81 5.31 -9.67
C ASN A 174 12.75 3.77 -9.69
N VAL A 175 12.59 3.12 -8.54
CA VAL A 175 12.43 1.65 -8.47
C VAL A 175 11.12 1.22 -9.13
N ILE A 176 10.03 1.94 -8.85
CA ILE A 176 8.71 1.69 -9.44
C ILE A 176 8.74 1.85 -10.96
N GLN A 177 9.27 2.96 -11.47
CA GLN A 177 9.37 3.21 -12.91
C GLN A 177 10.20 2.12 -13.62
N LYS A 178 11.29 1.66 -13.02
CA LYS A 178 12.10 0.55 -13.56
C LYS A 178 11.31 -0.76 -13.60
N TYR A 179 10.58 -1.06 -12.54
CA TYR A 179 9.71 -2.25 -12.48
C TYR A 179 8.60 -2.20 -13.53
N SER A 180 7.89 -1.09 -13.62
CA SER A 180 6.83 -0.91 -14.61
C SER A 180 7.35 -0.97 -16.04
N LYS A 181 8.54 -0.39 -16.31
CA LYS A 181 9.19 -0.52 -17.61
C LYS A 181 9.54 -1.97 -17.94
N ALA A 182 10.08 -2.72 -16.97
CA ALA A 182 10.37 -4.15 -17.16
C ALA A 182 9.09 -4.95 -17.47
N MET A 183 7.99 -4.67 -16.76
CA MET A 183 6.70 -5.33 -17.01
C MET A 183 6.10 -4.98 -18.38
N LYS A 184 6.25 -3.74 -18.86
CA LYS A 184 5.79 -3.32 -20.19
C LYS A 184 6.59 -3.97 -21.32
N GLN A 185 7.89 -4.19 -21.13
CA GLN A 185 8.77 -4.78 -22.14
C GLN A 185 8.47 -6.25 -22.44
N ILE A 186 7.79 -6.98 -21.55
CA ILE A 186 7.43 -8.38 -21.77
C ILE A 186 6.36 -8.53 -22.85
N PHE A 187 5.56 -7.48 -23.09
CA PHE A 187 4.46 -7.49 -24.04
C PHE A 187 4.75 -6.75 -25.36
N LEU A 188 6.01 -6.32 -25.58
CA LEU A 188 6.49 -5.67 -26.81
C LEU A 188 7.40 -6.62 -27.61
#